data_AF-A0A0F9CG44-F1
#
_entry.id   AF-A0A0F9CG44-F1
#
_cell.length_a   1.000
_cell.length_b   1.000
_cell.length_c   1.000
_cell.angle_alpha   90.00
_cell.angle_beta   90.00
_cell.angle_gamma   90.00
#
_symmetry.space_group_name_H-M   'P 1'
#
loop_
_entity.id
_entity.type
_entity.pdbx_description
1 polymer ?
#
loop_
_entity_poly.entity_id
_entity_poly.type
_entity_poly.pdbx_seq_one_letter_code
_entity_poly.pdbx_strand_id
1 'polypeptide(L)'
;KYDVINVKLDKTGGLTEALALTDAARAAGFDVMVGCMVGSSLAMAPALLPAQVATVVDLDGPLLLAEDRPTPLHYDASGVHLPDRALWG
;
A
#
# COMPACT_ATOMS: atom_id res chain seq x y z
N LYS A 1 -11.11 -19.01 11.10
CA LYS A 1 -11.42 -18.59 9.71
C LYS A 1 -11.02 -17.12 9.62
N TYR A 2 -10.53 -16.65 8.47
CA TYR A 2 -10.16 -15.24 8.29
C TYR A 2 -11.23 -14.55 7.45
N ASP A 3 -11.46 -13.26 7.72
CA ASP A 3 -12.43 -12.43 7.00
C ASP A 3 -11.75 -11.39 6.09
N VAL A 4 -10.50 -11.04 6.42
CA VAL A 4 -9.71 -10.00 5.73
C VAL A 4 -8.36 -10.58 5.28
N ILE A 5 -7.92 -10.22 4.07
CA ILE A 5 -6.57 -10.50 3.57
C ILE A 5 -5.74 -9.22 3.60
N ASN A 6 -4.56 -9.29 4.25
CA ASN A 6 -3.57 -8.21 4.20
C ASN A 6 -2.59 -8.43 3.04
N VAL A 7 -2.78 -7.67 1.96
CA VAL A 7 -1.92 -7.64 0.76
C VAL A 7 -0.74 -6.71 1.02
N LYS A 8 0.49 -7.22 0.83
CA LYS A 8 1.73 -6.44 0.94
C LYS A 8 2.61 -6.73 -0.26
N LEU A 9 3.20 -5.69 -0.87
CA LEU A 9 4.03 -5.85 -2.07
C LEU A 9 5.23 -6.78 -1.85
N ASP A 10 5.87 -6.71 -0.67
CA ASP A 10 6.99 -7.58 -0.30
C ASP A 10 6.60 -9.06 -0.25
N LYS A 11 5.33 -9.36 0.06
CA LYS A 11 4.83 -10.75 0.12
C LYS A 11 4.35 -11.25 -1.23
N THR A 12 3.83 -10.36 -2.08
CA THR A 12 3.36 -10.70 -3.43
C THR A 12 4.50 -10.67 -4.45
N GLY A 13 5.66 -10.13 -4.09
CA GLY A 13 6.77 -9.95 -5.02
C GLY A 13 6.55 -8.82 -6.01
N GLY A 14 5.72 -7.82 -5.66
CA GLY A 14 5.51 -6.61 -6.45
C GLY A 14 4.05 -6.29 -6.77
N LEU A 15 3.86 -5.20 -7.51
CA LEU A 15 2.57 -4.60 -7.81
C LEU A 15 1.67 -5.50 -8.66
N THR A 16 2.22 -6.14 -9.69
CA THR A 16 1.44 -6.99 -10.62
C THR A 16 0.67 -8.06 -9.88
N GLU A 17 1.35 -8.80 -9.00
CA GLU A 17 0.71 -9.86 -8.21
C GLU A 17 -0.15 -9.30 -7.08
N ALA A 18 0.17 -8.12 -6.54
CA ALA A 18 -0.68 -7.47 -5.54
C ALA A 18 -2.06 -7.11 -6.10
N LEU A 19 -2.13 -6.64 -7.35
CA LEU A 19 -3.40 -6.38 -8.04
C LEU A 19 -4.16 -7.68 -8.29
N ALA A 20 -3.50 -8.71 -8.83
CA ALA A 20 -4.11 -10.01 -9.07
C ALA A 20 -4.67 -10.65 -7.79
N LEU A 21 -3.90 -10.61 -6.69
CA LEU A 21 -4.33 -11.12 -5.38
C LEU A 21 -5.49 -10.30 -4.81
N THR A 22 -5.48 -8.97 -4.97
CA THR A 22 -6.57 -8.09 -4.51
C THR A 22 -7.88 -8.44 -5.20
N ASP A 23 -7.85 -8.64 -6.52
CA ASP A 23 -9.03 -9.04 -7.30
C ASP A 23 -9.52 -10.44 -6.90
N ALA A 24 -8.60 -11.39 -6.76
CA ALA A 24 -8.92 -12.76 -6.34
C ALA A 24 -9.52 -12.81 -4.92
N ALA A 25 -8.99 -12.04 -3.98
CA ALA A 25 -9.49 -11.94 -2.62
C ALA A 25 -10.93 -11.43 -2.58
N ARG A 26 -11.22 -10.34 -3.31
CA ARG A 26 -12.57 -9.77 -3.41
C ARG A 26 -13.54 -10.72 -4.09
N ALA A 27 -13.12 -11.39 -5.16
CA ALA A 27 -13.94 -12.39 -5.84
C ALA A 27 -14.27 -13.60 -4.95
N ALA A 28 -13.38 -13.95 -4.03
CA ALA A 28 -13.58 -15.00 -3.02
C ALA A 28 -14.38 -14.52 -1.79
N GLY A 29 -14.81 -13.26 -1.75
CA GLY A 29 -15.63 -12.69 -0.67
C GLY A 29 -14.85 -12.30 0.58
N PHE A 30 -13.53 -12.11 0.48
CA PHE A 30 -12.73 -11.51 1.56
C PHE A 30 -12.73 -9.99 1.44
N ASP A 31 -12.71 -9.32 2.58
CA ASP A 31 -12.30 -7.92 2.65
C ASP A 31 -10.79 -7.80 2.42
N VAL A 32 -10.37 -6.65 1.90
CA VAL A 32 -8.96 -6.38 1.61
C VAL A 32 -8.42 -5.31 2.54
N MET A 33 -7.27 -5.61 3.13
CA MET A 33 -6.37 -4.64 3.73
C MET A 33 -5.12 -4.55 2.86
N VAL A 34 -4.60 -3.35 2.63
CA VAL A 34 -3.29 -3.16 2.00
C VAL A 34 -2.33 -2.65 3.04
N GLY A 35 -1.24 -3.39 3.26
CA GLY A 35 -0.23 -3.10 4.26
C GLY A 35 1.17 -2.93 3.69
N CYS A 36 2.09 -2.51 4.54
CA CYS A 36 3.50 -2.39 4.20
C CYS A 36 4.45 -3.11 5.18
N MET A 37 5.72 -3.25 4.78
CA MET A 37 6.83 -3.33 5.73
C MET A 37 7.29 -1.91 6.09
N VAL A 38 8.11 -1.76 7.14
CA VAL A 38 8.77 -0.47 7.41
C VAL A 38 9.71 -0.15 6.24
N GLY A 39 9.47 0.97 5.57
CA GLY A 39 10.20 1.37 4.37
C GLY A 39 9.85 2.78 3.90
N SER A 40 10.65 3.32 2.98
CA SER A 40 10.52 4.69 2.46
C SER A 40 9.24 4.91 1.63
N SER A 41 8.90 6.17 1.34
CA SER A 41 7.75 6.52 0.49
C SER A 41 7.74 5.84 -0.88
N LEU A 42 8.91 5.50 -1.43
CA LEU A 42 8.99 4.76 -2.70
C LEU A 42 8.39 3.35 -2.60
N ALA A 43 8.51 2.67 -1.46
CA ALA A 43 7.94 1.35 -1.27
C ALA A 43 6.41 1.42 -1.09
N MET A 44 5.91 2.51 -0.52
CA MET A 44 4.47 2.76 -0.33
C MET A 44 3.77 3.20 -1.62
N ALA A 45 4.46 3.99 -2.46
CA ALA A 45 3.87 4.60 -3.65
C ALA A 45 3.11 3.63 -4.57
N PRO A 46 3.67 2.48 -5.01
CA PRO A 46 2.91 1.49 -5.79
C PRO A 46 1.77 0.83 -5.02
N ALA A 47 1.89 0.69 -3.69
CA ALA A 47 0.87 0.04 -2.87
C ALA A 47 -0.42 0.86 -2.75
N LEU A 48 -0.38 2.16 -3.06
CA LEU A 48 -1.56 3.03 -3.12
C LEU A 48 -2.57 2.61 -4.21
N LEU A 49 -2.11 1.88 -5.24
CA LEU A 49 -2.97 1.40 -6.32
C LEU A 49 -3.93 0.28 -5.86
N PRO A 50 -3.46 -0.88 -5.33
CA PRO A 50 -4.38 -1.86 -4.76
C PRO A 50 -5.13 -1.31 -3.53
N ALA A 51 -4.59 -0.31 -2.82
CA ALA A 51 -5.26 0.29 -1.67
C ALA A 51 -6.56 1.03 -2.01
N GLN A 52 -6.78 1.44 -3.27
CA GLN A 52 -7.99 2.15 -3.69
C GLN A 52 -9.30 1.36 -3.47
N VAL A 53 -9.20 0.03 -3.35
CA VAL A 53 -10.36 -0.86 -3.12
C VAL A 53 -10.28 -1.56 -1.76
N ALA A 54 -9.31 -1.19 -0.93
CA ALA A 54 -9.13 -1.78 0.39
C ALA A 54 -10.06 -1.13 1.42
N THR A 55 -10.53 -1.93 2.35
CA THR A 55 -11.32 -1.48 3.51
C THR A 55 -10.40 -0.83 4.55
N VAL A 56 -9.13 -1.26 4.62
CA VAL A 56 -8.11 -0.74 5.53
C VAL A 56 -6.80 -0.53 4.79
N VAL A 57 -6.14 0.60 5.03
CA VAL A 57 -4.85 0.95 4.45
C VAL A 57 -3.84 1.20 5.55
N ASP A 58 -2.75 0.46 5.54
CA ASP A 58 -1.62 0.48 6.46
C ASP A 58 -0.33 0.74 5.67
N LEU A 59 -0.16 1.99 5.25
CA LEU A 59 0.98 2.46 4.44
C LEU A 59 1.74 3.56 5.19
N ASP A 60 1.99 3.35 6.48
CA ASP A 60 2.59 4.31 7.40
C ASP A 60 4.11 4.15 7.54
N GLY A 61 4.71 3.18 6.86
CA GLY A 61 6.13 2.85 6.94
C GLY A 61 7.09 4.06 6.94
N PRO A 62 6.89 5.09 6.08
CA PRO A 62 7.74 6.28 6.06
C PRO A 62 7.65 7.14 7.32
N LEU A 63 6.48 7.17 7.97
CA LEU A 63 6.26 7.93 9.22
C LEU A 63 7.06 7.35 10.40
N LEU A 64 7.54 6.11 10.27
CA LEU A 64 8.34 5.42 11.27
C LEU A 64 9.86 5.62 11.05
N LEU A 65 10.26 6.29 9.95
CA LEU A 65 11.66 6.57 9.65
C LEU A 65 12.08 7.92 10.21
N ALA A 66 13.35 8.03 10.63
CA ALA A 66 13.94 9.31 11.03
C ALA A 66 14.09 10.28 9.83
N GLU A 67 14.28 9.72 8.64
CA GLU A 67 14.41 10.45 7.38
C GLU A 67 13.82 9.60 6.24
N ASP A 68 13.03 10.23 5.37
CA ASP A 68 12.46 9.63 4.17
C ASP A 68 13.10 10.25 2.91
N ARG A 69 12.61 9.88 1.72
CA ARG A 69 13.12 10.40 0.44
C ARG A 69 12.92 11.92 0.31
N PRO A 70 13.78 12.60 -0.46
CA PRO A 70 13.64 14.03 -0.73
C PRO A 70 12.29 14.43 -1.33
N THR A 71 11.72 13.56 -2.17
CA THR A 71 10.34 13.67 -2.66
C THR A 71 9.52 12.57 -1.99
N PRO A 72 8.90 12.81 -0.82
CA PRO A 72 8.14 11.79 -0.10
C PRO A 72 6.69 11.74 -0.58
N LEU A 73 5.94 10.74 -0.10
CA LEU A 73 4.49 10.79 -0.10
C LEU A 73 4.01 11.87 0.87
N HIS A 74 2.87 12.47 0.54
CA HIS A 74 2.20 13.40 1.43
C HIS A 74 1.25 12.64 2.36
N TYR A 75 1.26 13.01 3.63
CA TYR A 75 0.37 12.49 4.67
C TYR A 75 -0.29 13.66 5.39
N ASP A 76 -1.59 13.58 5.63
CA ASP A 76 -2.32 14.51 6.48
C ASP A 76 -3.43 13.79 7.27
N ALA A 77 -4.33 14.55 7.90
CA ALA A 77 -5.44 14.00 8.68
C ALA A 77 -6.45 13.16 7.85
N SER A 78 -6.44 13.30 6.53
CA SER A 78 -7.24 12.48 5.61
C SER A 78 -6.54 11.19 5.19
N GLY A 79 -5.26 11.05 5.52
CA GLY A 79 -4.45 9.86 5.25
C GLY A 79 -3.31 10.14 4.26
N VAL A 80 -2.93 9.10 3.53
CA VAL A 80 -1.85 9.12 2.54
C VAL A 80 -2.40 9.51 1.16
N HIS A 81 -1.67 10.35 0.44
CA HIS A 81 -2.04 10.87 -0.88
C HIS A 81 -1.29 10.19 -2.02
N LEU A 82 -1.78 10.34 -3.26
CA LEU A 82 -1.11 9.79 -4.44
C LEU A 82 0.31 10.33 -4.60
N PRO A 83 1.25 9.51 -5.11
CA PRO A 83 2.63 9.94 -5.32
C PRO A 83 2.75 10.97 -6.44
N ASP A 84 3.73 11.86 -6.31
CA ASP A 84 4.24 12.63 -7.44
C ASP A 84 5.01 11.71 -8.39
N ARG A 85 4.99 12.00 -9.70
CA ARG A 85 5.78 11.26 -10.71
C ARG A 85 7.28 11.32 -10.44
N ALA A 86 7.75 12.39 -9.83
CA ALA A 86 9.15 12.52 -9.40
C ALA A 86 9.52 11.52 -8.30
N LEU A 87 8.55 10.97 -7.56
CA LEU A 87 8.76 9.84 -6.65
C LEU A 87 8.61 8.51 -7.38
N TRP A 88 7.44 8.24 -7.97
CA TRP A 88 7.13 6.98 -8.66
C TRP A 88 5.87 7.11 -9.52
N GLY A 89 5.94 6.65 -10.78
CA GLY A 89 4.85 6.74 -11.78
C GLY A 89 5.02 7.91 -12.75
#